data_AF-A0A924TGF6-F1
#
_entry.id   AF-A0A924TGF6-F1
#
_cell.length_a   1.000
_cell.length_b   1.000
_cell.length_c   1.000
_cell.angle_alpha   90.00
_cell.angle_beta   90.00
_cell.angle_gamma   90.00
#
_symmetry.space_group_name_H-M   'P 1'
#
loop_
_entity.id
_entity.type
_entity.pdbx_description
1 polymer ?
#
loop_
_entity_poly.entity_id
_entity_poly.type
_entity_poly.pdbx_seq_one_letter_code
_entity_poly.pdbx_strand_id
1 'polypeptide(L)'
;GLEVTGVQVGIKTHTQSECFENQGSNNIYEGLNMHDGMAIGIYLIAGSNNLFLNCDAYQNHDYFSENGKGGNTDGFGCHPKKGDVGNVFRGCRAWFNSDDGFDLINAHESVTFENCWAMYNGFSTDFKSLGDGNGFKCGGYGKTPVDKLPNPIPTHTVQFCLAVRNKANGFYSNHHITGSNWFNNSAYRNSVNYNMLNRLADNITDVDGYGHKMRNNLGYRGGKETDRLDASKCDITNNYFTLPIMVADADFISLDEHQLFQPRKADGSLPDIAFMHLKPTSKLIDKGEAIGFPFLGKAPDLGAFESKPLNK
;
A
#
# COMPACT_ATOMS: atom_id res chain seq x y z
N GLY A 1 -17.09 -10.96 8.24
CA GLY A 1 -16.40 -12.13 8.80
C GLY A 1 -16.27 -11.95 10.30
N LEU A 2 -15.16 -12.37 10.88
CA LEU A 2 -14.87 -12.24 12.31
C LEU A 2 -14.37 -10.82 12.64
N GLU A 3 -14.81 -10.27 13.77
CA GLU A 3 -14.35 -8.99 14.33
C GLU A 3 -13.43 -9.24 15.53
N VAL A 4 -12.29 -8.54 15.57
CA VAL A 4 -11.29 -8.61 16.63
C VAL A 4 -10.99 -7.19 17.08
N THR A 5 -11.23 -6.91 18.36
CA THR A 5 -11.06 -5.56 18.94
C THR A 5 -10.43 -5.61 20.33
N GLY A 6 -9.79 -4.51 20.73
CA GLY A 6 -9.25 -4.36 22.08
C GLY A 6 -8.07 -5.28 22.41
N VAL A 7 -7.36 -5.82 21.41
CA VAL A 7 -6.12 -6.58 21.66
C VAL A 7 -5.10 -5.66 22.35
N GLN A 8 -4.50 -6.13 23.44
CA GLN A 8 -3.67 -5.31 24.32
C GLN A 8 -2.18 -5.60 24.12
N VAL A 9 -1.35 -4.57 24.30
CA VAL A 9 0.08 -4.72 24.55
C VAL A 9 0.34 -4.54 26.04
N GLY A 10 1.02 -5.52 26.66
CA GLY A 10 1.36 -5.51 28.09
C GLY A 10 2.84 -5.26 28.40
N ILE A 11 3.68 -5.09 27.38
CA ILE A 11 5.14 -4.94 27.51
C ILE A 11 5.52 -3.46 27.28
N LYS A 12 6.42 -2.92 28.12
CA LYS A 12 6.84 -1.50 28.05
C LYS A 12 7.97 -1.21 27.07
N THR A 13 8.80 -2.20 26.77
CA THR A 13 9.90 -2.08 25.82
C THR A 13 9.42 -2.33 24.39
N HIS A 14 10.33 -2.23 23.42
CA HIS A 14 10.06 -2.62 22.03
C HIS A 14 9.37 -4.00 21.97
N THR A 15 8.19 -4.03 21.35
CA THR A 15 7.27 -5.17 21.35
C THR A 15 6.19 -4.95 20.29
N GLN A 16 5.40 -6.01 20.05
CA GLN A 16 4.17 -5.97 19.28
C GLN A 16 3.16 -7.01 19.84
N SER A 17 1.94 -6.98 19.32
CA SER A 17 0.94 -8.04 19.42
C SER A 17 0.24 -8.11 18.06
N GLU A 18 -0.36 -9.25 17.74
CA GLU A 18 -1.01 -9.48 16.44
C GLU A 18 -2.45 -9.99 16.66
N CYS A 19 -3.42 -9.50 15.88
CA CYS A 19 -4.75 -10.10 15.86
C CYS A 19 -4.70 -11.49 15.20
N PHE A 20 -3.98 -11.60 14.07
CA PHE A 20 -3.73 -12.86 13.39
C PHE A 20 -2.27 -12.98 12.97
N GLU A 21 -1.60 -13.99 13.50
CA GLU A 21 -0.30 -14.44 12.98
C GLU A 21 -0.50 -15.59 11.99
N ASN A 22 0.09 -15.52 10.80
CA ASN A 22 0.10 -16.63 9.84
C ASN A 22 1.49 -17.26 9.74
N GLN A 23 1.53 -18.58 9.97
CA GLN A 23 2.67 -19.45 9.64
C GLN A 23 2.31 -20.59 8.67
N GLY A 24 1.03 -20.70 8.29
CA GLY A 24 0.49 -21.78 7.46
C GLY A 24 0.44 -21.45 5.98
N SER A 25 0.13 -22.45 5.15
CA SER A 25 0.00 -22.30 3.70
C SER A 25 -1.40 -22.66 3.20
N ASN A 26 -1.81 -22.10 2.06
CA ASN A 26 -3.08 -22.37 1.38
C ASN A 26 -4.31 -21.97 2.21
N ASN A 27 -4.20 -20.89 2.99
CA ASN A 27 -5.31 -20.35 3.77
C ASN A 27 -6.02 -19.22 3.04
N ILE A 28 -7.31 -19.03 3.37
CA ILE A 28 -8.08 -17.85 3.00
C ILE A 28 -8.54 -17.17 4.28
N TYR A 29 -8.13 -15.92 4.44
CA TYR A 29 -8.59 -15.01 5.50
C TYR A 29 -9.54 -14.01 4.85
N GLU A 30 -10.85 -14.17 5.05
CA GLU A 30 -11.86 -13.39 4.33
C GLU A 30 -12.73 -12.56 5.26
N GLY A 31 -12.87 -11.27 4.95
CA GLY A 31 -13.81 -10.37 5.61
C GLY A 31 -13.53 -10.18 7.11
N LEU A 32 -12.26 -10.22 7.50
CA LEU A 32 -11.82 -9.96 8.88
C LEU A 32 -11.86 -8.46 9.17
N ASN A 33 -12.28 -8.11 10.37
CA ASN A 33 -12.33 -6.73 10.85
C ASN A 33 -11.48 -6.61 12.14
N MET A 34 -10.33 -5.93 12.08
CA MET A 34 -9.33 -5.88 13.16
C MET A 34 -9.07 -4.43 13.58
N HIS A 35 -9.62 -4.00 14.71
CA HIS A 35 -9.63 -2.57 15.02
C HIS A 35 -9.77 -2.20 16.48
N ASP A 36 -9.53 -0.91 16.77
CA ASP A 36 -9.66 -0.33 18.12
C ASP A 36 -8.84 -1.14 19.15
N GLY A 37 -7.61 -1.51 18.76
CA GLY A 37 -6.67 -2.30 19.57
C GLY A 37 -5.25 -1.73 19.53
N MET A 38 -4.32 -2.46 20.14
CA MET A 38 -2.89 -2.14 20.15
C MET A 38 -2.06 -3.05 19.23
N ALA A 39 -2.72 -3.99 18.55
CA ALA A 39 -2.08 -5.05 17.79
C ALA A 39 -2.05 -4.75 16.29
N ILE A 40 -1.04 -5.30 15.61
CA ILE A 40 -1.04 -5.43 14.16
C ILE A 40 -2.27 -6.24 13.74
N GLY A 41 -2.93 -5.87 12.64
CA GLY A 41 -4.09 -6.61 12.14
C GLY A 41 -3.70 -8.03 11.72
N ILE A 42 -2.92 -8.15 10.64
CA ILE A 42 -2.41 -9.44 10.17
C ILE A 42 -0.90 -9.39 10.08
N TYR A 43 -0.23 -10.42 10.59
CA TYR A 43 1.21 -10.56 10.56
C TYR A 43 1.59 -11.94 9.99
N LEU A 44 1.99 -11.99 8.72
CA LEU A 44 2.49 -13.22 8.10
C LEU A 44 4.01 -13.32 8.29
N ILE A 45 4.48 -14.41 8.90
CA ILE A 45 5.92 -14.69 9.09
C ILE A 45 6.38 -16.00 8.46
N ALA A 46 5.44 -16.82 7.96
CA ALA A 46 5.74 -18.00 7.16
C ALA A 46 4.52 -18.45 6.33
N GLY A 47 4.78 -19.29 5.33
CA GLY A 47 3.80 -20.03 4.55
C GLY A 47 3.42 -19.42 3.20
N SER A 48 2.93 -20.28 2.30
CA SER A 48 2.67 -19.97 0.89
C SER A 48 1.19 -19.91 0.55
N ASN A 49 0.85 -19.26 -0.56
CA ASN A 49 -0.48 -19.27 -1.17
C ASN A 49 -1.61 -18.85 -0.21
N ASN A 50 -1.32 -17.89 0.68
CA ASN A 50 -2.34 -17.32 1.55
C ASN A 50 -3.02 -16.15 0.85
N LEU A 51 -4.35 -16.15 0.88
CA LEU A 51 -5.19 -15.06 0.38
C LEU A 51 -5.82 -14.32 1.54
N PHE A 52 -5.47 -13.04 1.70
CA PHE A 52 -6.10 -12.10 2.61
C PHE A 52 -7.09 -11.26 1.80
N LEU A 53 -8.38 -11.56 1.92
CA LEU A 53 -9.43 -11.06 1.05
C LEU A 53 -10.41 -10.19 1.82
N ASN A 54 -10.61 -8.95 1.35
CA ASN A 54 -11.65 -8.06 1.87
C ASN A 54 -11.55 -7.79 3.38
N CYS A 55 -10.32 -7.75 3.93
CA CYS A 55 -10.09 -7.49 5.34
C CYS A 55 -9.94 -5.99 5.64
N ASP A 56 -10.34 -5.56 6.82
CA ASP A 56 -10.15 -4.21 7.34
C ASP A 56 -9.29 -4.23 8.59
N ALA A 57 -8.25 -3.41 8.62
CA ALA A 57 -7.40 -3.20 9.81
C ALA A 57 -7.31 -1.70 10.11
N TYR A 58 -7.85 -1.25 11.25
CA TYR A 58 -7.92 0.18 11.51
C TYR A 58 -7.93 0.63 12.96
N GLN A 59 -7.55 1.88 13.19
CA GLN A 59 -7.48 2.46 14.55
C GLN A 59 -6.67 1.57 15.51
N ASN A 60 -5.62 0.94 15.00
CA ASN A 60 -4.72 0.13 15.81
C ASN A 60 -3.52 0.98 16.23
N HIS A 61 -3.33 1.14 17.53
CA HIS A 61 -2.27 1.97 18.10
C HIS A 61 -1.77 1.38 19.41
N ASP A 62 -0.52 0.94 19.44
CA ASP A 62 0.18 0.67 20.70
C ASP A 62 0.53 1.98 21.41
N TYR A 63 -0.31 2.34 22.38
CA TYR A 63 -0.11 3.46 23.30
C TYR A 63 0.59 3.05 24.62
N PHE A 64 0.93 1.77 24.79
CA PHE A 64 1.45 1.24 26.05
C PHE A 64 2.98 1.10 26.05
N SER A 65 3.56 0.57 24.97
CA SER A 65 5.01 0.39 24.83
C SER A 65 5.72 1.66 24.34
N GLU A 66 7.03 1.77 24.57
CA GLU A 66 7.89 2.81 24.01
C GLU A 66 7.37 4.26 24.16
N ASN A 67 6.64 4.54 25.25
CA ASN A 67 5.95 5.80 25.54
C ASN A 67 4.83 6.17 24.53
N GLY A 68 4.16 5.16 23.97
CA GLY A 68 3.00 5.30 23.10
C GLY A 68 3.31 5.82 21.70
N LYS A 69 4.53 5.63 21.22
CA LYS A 69 4.95 6.02 19.86
C LYS A 69 4.13 5.33 18.77
N GLY A 70 3.71 4.08 19.00
CA GLY A 70 2.94 3.29 18.05
C GLY A 70 3.71 2.86 16.79
N GLY A 71 5.05 2.87 16.83
CA GLY A 71 5.91 2.66 15.64
C GLY A 71 6.08 1.21 15.19
N ASN A 72 5.23 0.28 15.65
CA ASN A 72 5.26 -1.13 15.26
C ASN A 72 3.83 -1.69 15.02
N THR A 73 2.83 -0.82 14.85
CA THR A 73 1.42 -1.25 14.74
C THR A 73 0.90 -0.96 13.34
N ASP A 74 1.14 -1.90 12.44
CA ASP A 74 0.66 -1.87 11.06
C ASP A 74 -0.77 -2.40 10.93
N GLY A 75 -1.44 -2.06 9.84
CA GLY A 75 -2.64 -2.78 9.42
C GLY A 75 -2.32 -4.22 9.00
N PHE A 76 -1.38 -4.36 8.06
CA PHE A 76 -1.01 -5.65 7.46
C PHE A 76 0.51 -5.74 7.28
N GLY A 77 1.16 -6.64 8.01
CA GLY A 77 2.57 -7.02 7.83
C GLY A 77 2.69 -8.38 7.12
N CYS A 78 3.53 -8.45 6.08
CA CYS A 78 3.80 -9.70 5.37
C CYS A 78 5.29 -9.88 5.14
N HIS A 79 5.89 -10.79 5.91
CA HIS A 79 7.33 -11.00 6.02
C HIS A 79 7.66 -12.48 5.72
N PRO A 80 7.35 -12.99 4.51
CA PRO A 80 7.56 -14.38 4.12
C PRO A 80 9.03 -14.78 4.20
N LYS A 81 9.30 -16.04 4.55
CA LYS A 81 10.65 -16.62 4.47
C LYS A 81 10.94 -17.10 3.05
N LYS A 82 12.19 -17.46 2.79
CA LYS A 82 12.59 -18.07 1.51
C LYS A 82 11.73 -19.31 1.23
N GLY A 83 11.09 -19.35 0.07
CA GLY A 83 10.16 -20.41 -0.36
C GLY A 83 8.68 -20.16 -0.05
N ASP A 84 8.34 -19.14 0.75
CA ASP A 84 6.97 -18.77 1.10
C ASP A 84 6.31 -17.88 0.04
N VAL A 85 5.92 -18.50 -1.09
CA VAL A 85 5.49 -17.80 -2.30
C VAL A 85 3.96 -17.64 -2.38
N GLY A 86 3.50 -16.74 -3.25
CA GLY A 86 2.09 -16.68 -3.66
C GLY A 86 1.14 -16.03 -2.65
N ASN A 87 1.66 -15.26 -1.70
CA ASN A 87 0.85 -14.54 -0.72
C ASN A 87 0.26 -13.26 -1.34
N VAL A 88 -1.07 -13.08 -1.19
CA VAL A 88 -1.82 -11.97 -1.82
C VAL A 88 -2.75 -11.31 -0.82
N PHE A 89 -2.74 -9.98 -0.80
CA PHE A 89 -3.78 -9.17 -0.14
C PHE A 89 -4.64 -8.54 -1.22
N ARG A 90 -5.95 -8.78 -1.17
CA ARG A 90 -6.91 -8.34 -2.18
C ARG A 90 -8.09 -7.62 -1.54
N GLY A 91 -8.39 -6.41 -1.98
CA GLY A 91 -9.59 -5.70 -1.53
C GLY A 91 -9.54 -5.26 -0.06
N CYS A 92 -8.36 -5.26 0.56
CA CYS A 92 -8.19 -4.91 1.98
C CYS A 92 -8.14 -3.39 2.19
N ARG A 93 -8.54 -2.92 3.38
CA ARG A 93 -8.39 -1.50 3.76
C ARG A 93 -7.59 -1.37 5.06
N ALA A 94 -6.65 -0.44 5.10
CA ALA A 94 -5.87 -0.12 6.29
C ALA A 94 -5.98 1.37 6.61
N TRP A 95 -6.47 1.76 7.78
CA TRP A 95 -6.52 3.17 8.14
C TRP A 95 -6.36 3.51 9.61
N PHE A 96 -5.74 4.67 9.90
CA PHE A 96 -5.40 5.07 11.27
C PHE A 96 -4.66 3.96 12.07
N ASN A 97 -3.88 3.12 11.38
CA ASN A 97 -2.89 2.30 12.06
C ASN A 97 -1.71 3.22 12.40
N SER A 98 -1.16 3.08 13.61
CA SER A 98 -0.23 4.07 14.13
C SER A 98 1.13 4.08 13.43
N ASP A 99 1.54 2.97 12.80
CA ASP A 99 2.72 2.92 11.94
C ASP A 99 2.32 2.94 10.46
N ASP A 100 2.17 1.81 9.79
CA ASP A 100 1.82 1.75 8.36
C ASP A 100 0.50 1.05 8.05
N GLY A 101 -0.02 1.28 6.84
CA GLY A 101 -1.14 0.51 6.32
C GLY A 101 -0.73 -0.92 5.98
N PHE A 102 0.30 -1.03 5.14
CA PHE A 102 0.85 -2.30 4.65
C PHE A 102 2.38 -2.26 4.68
N ASP A 103 3.02 -3.28 5.26
CA ASP A 103 4.49 -3.38 5.37
C ASP A 103 5.02 -4.73 4.86
N LEU A 104 6.04 -4.67 3.98
CA LEU A 104 6.78 -5.80 3.39
C LEU A 104 8.27 -5.81 3.77
N ILE A 105 8.69 -5.08 4.78
CA ILE A 105 10.08 -5.07 5.23
C ILE A 105 10.54 -6.48 5.56
N ASN A 106 11.76 -6.84 5.16
CA ASN A 106 12.33 -8.18 5.34
C ASN A 106 11.52 -9.32 4.67
N ALA A 107 10.70 -9.05 3.66
CA ALA A 107 10.12 -10.11 2.86
C ALA A 107 11.19 -10.81 2.00
N HIS A 108 11.30 -12.14 2.13
CA HIS A 108 12.24 -12.95 1.34
C HIS A 108 11.65 -13.48 0.03
N GLU A 109 10.33 -13.35 -0.16
CA GLU A 109 9.61 -13.75 -1.36
C GLU A 109 8.67 -12.63 -1.81
N SER A 110 8.27 -12.68 -3.07
CA SER A 110 7.35 -11.70 -3.65
C SER A 110 5.97 -11.77 -2.98
N VAL A 111 5.37 -10.59 -2.80
CA VAL A 111 4.02 -10.40 -2.25
C VAL A 111 3.26 -9.47 -3.19
N THR A 112 1.98 -9.77 -3.38
CA THR A 112 1.08 -8.94 -4.19
C THR A 112 0.06 -8.25 -3.31
N PHE A 113 -0.04 -6.93 -3.48
CA PHE A 113 -1.16 -6.13 -3.00
C PHE A 113 -2.00 -5.72 -4.20
N GLU A 114 -3.30 -6.05 -4.20
CA GLU A 114 -4.19 -5.66 -5.28
C GLU A 114 -5.53 -5.15 -4.83
N ASN A 115 -6.00 -4.07 -5.45
CA ASN A 115 -7.28 -3.44 -5.09
C ASN A 115 -7.37 -3.07 -3.60
N CYS A 116 -6.26 -2.80 -2.92
CA CYS A 116 -6.22 -2.44 -1.51
C CYS A 116 -6.23 -0.92 -1.32
N TRP A 117 -6.79 -0.44 -0.20
CA TRP A 117 -6.80 0.98 0.15
C TRP A 117 -6.04 1.25 1.46
N ALA A 118 -5.18 2.26 1.48
CA ALA A 118 -4.43 2.67 2.67
C ALA A 118 -4.65 4.16 2.94
N MET A 119 -5.29 4.49 4.07
CA MET A 119 -5.69 5.86 4.40
C MET A 119 -5.20 6.30 5.76
N TYR A 120 -4.67 7.51 5.88
CA TYR A 120 -4.42 8.16 7.18
C TYR A 120 -3.52 7.37 8.16
N ASN A 121 -2.72 6.41 7.69
CA ASN A 121 -1.80 5.69 8.57
C ASN A 121 -0.67 6.62 9.03
N GLY A 122 -0.12 6.33 10.22
CA GLY A 122 0.83 7.21 10.93
C GLY A 122 0.18 8.36 11.70
N PHE A 123 -1.15 8.38 11.77
CA PHE A 123 -1.91 9.35 12.54
C PHE A 123 -2.81 8.67 13.57
N SER A 124 -3.04 9.36 14.69
CA SER A 124 -4.22 9.08 15.52
C SER A 124 -5.49 9.57 14.83
N THR A 125 -6.66 9.22 15.35
CA THR A 125 -7.96 9.71 14.85
C THR A 125 -8.15 11.23 14.96
N ASP A 126 -7.43 11.88 15.88
CA ASP A 126 -7.32 13.35 15.99
C ASP A 126 -6.27 13.95 15.03
N PHE A 127 -5.71 13.17 14.10
CA PHE A 127 -4.63 13.55 13.20
C PHE A 127 -3.32 13.99 13.89
N LYS A 128 -3.03 13.47 15.09
CA LYS A 128 -1.70 13.64 15.71
C LYS A 128 -0.72 12.68 15.06
N SER A 129 0.50 13.15 14.78
CA SER A 129 1.57 12.31 14.22
C SER A 129 1.94 11.19 15.20
N LEU A 130 2.01 9.96 14.71
CA LEU A 130 2.47 8.76 15.42
C LEU A 130 3.71 8.18 14.70
N GLY A 131 3.75 6.86 14.46
CA GLY A 131 4.77 6.10 13.72
C GLY A 131 4.91 6.52 12.25
N ASP A 132 5.64 5.78 11.45
CA ASP A 132 6.15 6.16 10.13
C ASP A 132 5.09 6.77 9.20
N GLY A 133 3.96 6.08 8.99
CA GLY A 133 2.81 6.60 8.28
C GLY A 133 2.85 6.44 6.78
N ASN A 134 3.19 5.24 6.34
CA ASN A 134 3.16 4.85 4.94
C ASN A 134 1.82 4.18 4.62
N GLY A 135 1.31 4.41 3.41
CA GLY A 135 0.20 3.62 2.88
C GLY A 135 0.66 2.21 2.58
N PHE A 136 1.62 2.10 1.66
CA PHE A 136 2.23 0.84 1.21
C PHE A 136 3.76 0.94 1.30
N LYS A 137 4.35 0.35 2.34
CA LYS A 137 5.80 0.18 2.55
C LYS A 137 6.23 -1.14 1.92
N CYS A 138 6.67 -1.13 0.66
CA CYS A 138 6.82 -2.33 -0.17
C CYS A 138 8.29 -2.70 -0.44
N GLY A 139 9.01 -3.02 0.62
CA GLY A 139 10.35 -3.55 0.52
C GLY A 139 11.21 -3.19 1.71
N GLY A 140 12.52 -3.13 1.47
CA GLY A 140 13.51 -2.89 2.50
C GLY A 140 13.95 -4.13 3.27
N TYR A 141 15.17 -4.03 3.81
CA TYR A 141 15.77 -5.06 4.66
C TYR A 141 16.33 -4.49 5.96
N GLY A 142 15.94 -3.26 6.32
CA GLY A 142 16.40 -2.59 7.54
C GLY A 142 17.91 -2.68 7.72
N LYS A 143 18.38 -3.29 8.80
CA LYS A 143 19.82 -3.52 9.06
C LYS A 143 20.27 -4.96 8.82
N THR A 144 19.47 -5.76 8.11
CA THR A 144 19.77 -7.18 7.84
C THR A 144 21.17 -7.32 7.23
N PRO A 145 22.04 -8.16 7.82
CA PRO A 145 23.38 -8.42 7.30
C PRO A 145 23.35 -8.85 5.83
N VAL A 146 24.35 -8.40 5.05
CA VAL A 146 24.41 -8.61 3.59
C VAL A 146 24.36 -10.11 3.23
N ASP A 147 25.01 -10.95 4.02
CA ASP A 147 25.04 -12.42 3.84
C ASP A 147 23.70 -13.11 4.16
N LYS A 148 22.76 -12.39 4.78
CA LYS A 148 21.40 -12.87 5.10
C LYS A 148 20.33 -12.32 4.17
N LEU A 149 20.67 -11.43 3.24
CA LEU A 149 19.73 -10.94 2.25
C LEU A 149 19.22 -12.09 1.36
N PRO A 150 17.96 -12.04 0.90
CA PRO A 150 17.47 -13.02 -0.06
C PRO A 150 18.27 -12.96 -1.36
N ASN A 151 18.42 -14.10 -2.00
CA ASN A 151 19.06 -14.21 -3.31
C ASN A 151 18.27 -15.21 -4.17
N PRO A 152 17.56 -14.75 -5.22
CA PRO A 152 17.45 -13.35 -5.64
C PRO A 152 16.67 -12.47 -4.64
N ILE A 153 16.86 -11.15 -4.69
CA ILE A 153 15.98 -10.20 -4.00
C ILE A 153 14.60 -10.24 -4.70
N PRO A 154 13.47 -10.42 -3.99
CA PRO A 154 12.14 -10.47 -4.58
C PRO A 154 11.73 -9.14 -5.20
N THR A 155 10.87 -9.20 -6.22
CA THR A 155 10.17 -8.05 -6.78
C THR A 155 8.71 -8.10 -6.31
N HIS A 156 8.29 -7.15 -5.47
CA HIS A 156 6.90 -7.06 -5.00
C HIS A 156 5.99 -6.45 -6.08
N THR A 157 4.69 -6.69 -5.99
CA THR A 157 3.71 -6.10 -6.94
C THR A 157 2.60 -5.38 -6.19
N VAL A 158 2.38 -4.11 -6.53
CA VAL A 158 1.28 -3.30 -6.02
C VAL A 158 0.46 -2.81 -7.21
N GLN A 159 -0.81 -3.22 -7.28
CA GLN A 159 -1.66 -2.94 -8.44
C GLN A 159 -3.08 -2.53 -8.08
N PHE A 160 -3.65 -1.57 -8.79
CA PHE A 160 -5.02 -1.10 -8.55
C PHE A 160 -5.27 -0.63 -7.11
N CYS A 161 -4.22 -0.24 -6.39
CA CYS A 161 -4.31 0.19 -4.99
C CYS A 161 -4.51 1.70 -4.89
N LEU A 162 -5.09 2.14 -3.77
CA LEU A 162 -5.37 3.54 -3.47
C LEU A 162 -4.68 3.96 -2.16
N ALA A 163 -3.85 5.00 -2.19
CA ALA A 163 -3.19 5.54 -0.99
C ALA A 163 -3.62 6.99 -0.73
N VAL A 164 -4.23 7.27 0.42
CA VAL A 164 -4.83 8.58 0.72
C VAL A 164 -4.35 9.17 2.04
N ARG A 165 -3.63 10.29 1.95
CA ARG A 165 -3.28 11.15 3.09
C ARG A 165 -2.68 10.37 4.28
N ASN A 166 -1.85 9.38 3.98
CA ASN A 166 -0.95 8.79 4.94
C ASN A 166 0.09 9.87 5.35
N LYS A 167 0.59 9.82 6.59
CA LYS A 167 1.43 10.88 7.14
C LYS A 167 2.67 11.15 6.29
N ALA A 168 3.34 10.10 5.84
CA ALA A 168 4.56 10.16 5.05
C ALA A 168 4.28 9.81 3.59
N ASN A 169 4.34 8.52 3.23
CA ASN A 169 4.36 8.10 1.84
C ASN A 169 3.04 7.41 1.45
N GLY A 170 2.57 7.61 0.22
CA GLY A 170 1.50 6.80 -0.36
C GLY A 170 2.01 5.41 -0.71
N PHE A 171 2.91 5.36 -1.70
CA PHE A 171 3.63 4.18 -2.14
C PHE A 171 5.12 4.37 -1.89
N TYR A 172 5.73 3.44 -1.16
CA TYR A 172 7.11 3.57 -0.69
C TYR A 172 7.93 2.31 -0.98
N SER A 173 9.08 2.48 -1.63
CA SER A 173 10.02 1.37 -1.87
C SER A 173 10.73 0.90 -0.57
N ASN A 174 10.86 1.79 0.41
CA ASN A 174 11.45 1.47 1.72
C ASN A 174 12.89 0.97 1.66
N HIS A 175 13.78 1.69 0.98
CA HIS A 175 15.20 1.33 0.91
C HIS A 175 15.43 -0.06 0.28
N HIS A 176 14.55 -0.48 -0.63
CA HIS A 176 14.71 -1.77 -1.29
C HIS A 176 16.00 -1.83 -2.12
N ILE A 177 16.48 -3.04 -2.39
CA ILE A 177 17.78 -3.29 -3.04
C ILE A 177 17.58 -3.69 -4.52
N THR A 178 16.35 -3.58 -5.01
CA THR A 178 15.96 -3.77 -6.41
C THR A 178 14.66 -2.99 -6.65
N GLY A 179 14.04 -3.18 -7.81
CA GLY A 179 12.72 -2.62 -8.11
C GLY A 179 11.55 -3.55 -7.81
N SER A 180 10.45 -2.92 -7.37
CA SER A 180 9.09 -3.47 -7.35
C SER A 180 8.27 -3.02 -8.57
N ASN A 181 7.14 -3.70 -8.78
CA ASN A 181 6.13 -3.39 -9.79
C ASN A 181 5.01 -2.52 -9.21
N TRP A 182 4.67 -1.43 -9.89
CA TRP A 182 3.66 -0.45 -9.46
C TRP A 182 2.72 -0.16 -10.62
N PHE A 183 1.54 -0.75 -10.64
CA PHE A 183 0.63 -0.71 -11.79
C PHE A 183 -0.72 -0.12 -11.45
N ASN A 184 -1.16 0.87 -12.23
CA ASN A 184 -2.53 1.39 -12.11
C ASN A 184 -2.87 1.76 -10.65
N ASN A 185 -1.96 2.38 -9.89
CA ASN A 185 -2.26 2.80 -8.53
C ASN A 185 -2.68 4.27 -8.51
N SER A 186 -3.50 4.65 -7.52
CA SER A 186 -3.91 6.03 -7.28
C SER A 186 -3.36 6.54 -5.94
N ALA A 187 -2.76 7.72 -5.90
CA ALA A 187 -2.27 8.37 -4.69
C ALA A 187 -2.89 9.77 -4.53
N TYR A 188 -3.37 10.12 -3.34
CA TYR A 188 -3.98 11.42 -3.07
C TYR A 188 -3.52 11.99 -1.73
N ARG A 189 -3.00 13.22 -1.70
CA ARG A 189 -2.71 13.99 -0.48
C ARG A 189 -1.77 13.34 0.55
N ASN A 190 -0.95 12.36 0.15
CA ASN A 190 0.15 11.90 0.99
C ASN A 190 1.25 12.99 1.02
N SER A 191 2.13 12.98 2.03
CA SER A 191 3.29 13.91 2.02
C SER A 191 4.16 13.65 0.77
N VAL A 192 4.40 12.39 0.44
CA VAL A 192 4.92 11.97 -0.87
C VAL A 192 4.01 10.90 -1.46
N ASN A 193 3.49 11.10 -2.67
CA ASN A 193 2.62 10.10 -3.31
C ASN A 193 3.40 8.84 -3.71
N TYR A 194 4.55 9.00 -4.37
CA TYR A 194 5.42 7.89 -4.80
C TYR A 194 6.87 8.14 -4.38
N ASN A 195 7.32 7.51 -3.29
CA ASN A 195 8.70 7.59 -2.83
C ASN A 195 9.45 6.31 -3.21
N MET A 196 10.39 6.41 -4.14
CA MET A 196 11.07 5.26 -4.71
C MET A 196 12.46 5.03 -4.11
N LEU A 197 12.70 5.54 -2.89
CA LEU A 197 13.98 5.38 -2.20
C LEU A 197 14.44 3.93 -2.16
N ASN A 198 15.59 3.67 -2.77
CA ASN A 198 16.30 2.41 -2.67
C ASN A 198 17.56 2.58 -1.83
N ARG A 199 18.25 1.46 -1.62
CA ARG A 199 19.61 1.47 -1.11
C ARG A 199 20.47 0.48 -1.90
N LEU A 200 21.78 0.58 -1.77
CA LEU A 200 22.70 -0.42 -2.31
C LEU A 200 22.73 -1.69 -1.43
N ALA A 201 23.26 -2.79 -1.97
CA ALA A 201 23.39 -4.04 -1.21
C ALA A 201 24.38 -3.97 -0.04
N ASP A 202 25.06 -2.83 0.15
CA ASP A 202 26.07 -2.58 1.18
C ASP A 202 25.49 -2.34 2.59
N ASN A 203 24.17 -2.34 2.72
CA ASN A 203 23.42 -2.14 3.96
C ASN A 203 23.44 -0.71 4.55
N ILE A 204 23.99 0.28 3.82
CA ILE A 204 24.24 1.62 4.38
C ILE A 204 23.86 2.74 3.40
N THR A 205 24.05 2.56 2.10
CA THR A 205 23.99 3.67 1.14
C THR A 205 22.61 3.80 0.51
N ASP A 206 21.86 4.82 0.92
CA ASP A 206 20.63 5.24 0.25
C ASP A 206 20.92 5.86 -1.13
N VAL A 207 20.11 5.47 -2.12
CA VAL A 207 20.20 5.98 -3.50
C VAL A 207 18.81 6.22 -4.04
N ASP A 208 18.72 7.04 -5.08
CA ASP A 208 17.45 7.14 -5.81
C ASP A 208 17.08 5.79 -6.42
N GLY A 209 15.77 5.52 -6.46
CA GLY A 209 15.17 4.26 -6.88
C GLY A 209 15.65 3.78 -8.23
N TYR A 210 15.91 2.49 -8.34
CA TYR A 210 16.37 1.83 -9.54
C TYR A 210 15.66 0.48 -9.73
N GLY A 211 15.54 0.04 -10.98
CA GLY A 211 14.92 -1.23 -11.34
C GLY A 211 13.39 -1.28 -11.21
N HIS A 212 12.74 -0.20 -10.75
CA HIS A 212 11.28 -0.17 -10.60
C HIS A 212 10.59 -0.22 -11.95
N LYS A 213 9.45 -0.90 -12.00
CA LYS A 213 8.52 -0.82 -13.12
C LYS A 213 7.25 -0.11 -12.68
N MET A 214 7.04 1.10 -13.18
CA MET A 214 5.88 1.93 -12.87
C MET A 214 5.09 2.17 -14.15
N ARG A 215 3.80 1.80 -14.14
CA ARG A 215 2.90 2.01 -15.29
C ARG A 215 1.54 2.48 -14.82
N ASN A 216 0.95 3.40 -15.57
CA ASN A 216 -0.44 3.83 -15.42
C ASN A 216 -0.79 4.38 -14.04
N ASN A 217 0.19 4.77 -13.22
CA ASN A 217 -0.09 5.32 -11.89
C ASN A 217 -0.62 6.76 -12.01
N LEU A 218 -1.44 7.15 -11.04
CA LEU A 218 -2.05 8.47 -10.90
C LEU A 218 -1.81 9.03 -9.51
N GLY A 219 -1.27 10.23 -9.42
CA GLY A 219 -1.06 10.97 -8.19
C GLY A 219 -1.75 12.32 -8.29
N TYR A 220 -2.30 12.78 -7.19
CA TYR A 220 -2.93 14.10 -7.14
C TYR A 220 -2.77 14.75 -5.76
N ARG A 221 -2.35 16.01 -5.75
CA ARG A 221 -2.19 16.84 -4.55
C ARG A 221 -1.27 16.23 -3.49
N GLY A 222 -0.28 15.44 -3.89
CA GLY A 222 0.78 15.02 -2.96
C GLY A 222 1.59 16.25 -2.53
N GLY A 223 2.18 16.24 -1.33
CA GLY A 223 3.18 17.26 -0.96
C GLY A 223 4.36 17.24 -1.95
N LYS A 224 4.76 16.03 -2.36
CA LYS A 224 5.45 15.73 -3.60
C LYS A 224 4.74 14.62 -4.35
N GLU A 225 4.77 14.69 -5.67
CA GLU A 225 4.21 13.65 -6.52
C GLU A 225 5.14 12.43 -6.60
N THR A 226 6.43 12.66 -6.84
CA THR A 226 7.48 11.63 -6.75
C THR A 226 8.63 12.13 -5.88
N ASP A 227 9.35 11.20 -5.23
CA ASP A 227 10.61 11.48 -4.54
C ASP A 227 11.57 10.30 -4.69
N ARG A 228 12.87 10.58 -4.63
CA ARG A 228 13.96 9.57 -4.68
C ARG A 228 13.82 8.56 -5.83
N LEU A 229 13.56 9.03 -7.04
CA LEU A 229 13.36 8.21 -8.23
C LEU A 229 14.40 8.54 -9.30
N ASP A 230 15.24 7.56 -9.68
CA ASP A 230 16.13 7.69 -10.84
C ASP A 230 15.38 7.25 -12.11
N ALA A 231 14.82 8.22 -12.82
CA ALA A 231 14.07 8.01 -14.05
C ALA A 231 14.89 7.28 -15.15
N SER A 232 16.22 7.37 -15.12
CA SER A 232 17.08 6.70 -16.11
C SER A 232 17.31 5.21 -15.81
N LYS A 233 17.06 4.78 -14.57
CA LYS A 233 17.25 3.40 -14.10
C LYS A 233 15.95 2.68 -13.82
N CYS A 234 14.81 3.31 -14.04
CA CYS A 234 13.49 2.74 -13.84
C CYS A 234 12.69 2.73 -15.13
N ASP A 235 11.80 1.77 -15.26
CA ASP A 235 10.85 1.70 -16.34
C ASP A 235 9.56 2.44 -15.94
N ILE A 236 9.45 3.73 -16.28
CA ILE A 236 8.44 4.66 -15.74
C ILE A 236 7.50 5.28 -16.79
N THR A 237 7.34 4.70 -17.96
CA THR A 237 6.44 5.28 -18.99
C THR A 237 4.97 5.25 -18.56
N ASN A 238 4.17 6.12 -19.15
CA ASN A 238 2.70 6.15 -18.98
C ASN A 238 2.21 6.28 -17.54
N ASN A 239 2.97 6.94 -16.66
CA ASN A 239 2.46 7.46 -15.39
C ASN A 239 2.06 8.92 -15.57
N TYR A 240 1.04 9.42 -14.87
CA TYR A 240 0.62 10.83 -15.03
C TYR A 240 1.79 11.81 -14.86
N PHE A 241 2.73 11.56 -13.93
CA PHE A 241 3.91 12.40 -13.67
C PHE A 241 4.99 12.34 -14.77
N THR A 242 4.83 11.46 -15.76
CA THR A 242 5.70 11.40 -16.97
C THR A 242 5.01 11.96 -18.22
N LEU A 243 3.71 12.25 -18.13
CA LEU A 243 2.91 12.72 -19.25
C LEU A 243 2.71 14.23 -19.14
N PRO A 244 2.56 14.95 -20.27
CA PRO A 244 2.29 16.39 -20.27
C PRO A 244 0.80 16.67 -19.93
N ILE A 245 0.33 16.17 -18.80
CA ILE A 245 -1.06 16.22 -18.35
C ILE A 245 -1.12 16.97 -17.02
N MET A 246 -1.89 18.07 -16.97
CA MET A 246 -2.09 18.85 -15.74
C MET A 246 -3.36 18.43 -15.00
N VAL A 247 -3.27 17.52 -14.02
CA VAL A 247 -4.44 17.04 -13.26
C VAL A 247 -5.13 18.16 -12.48
N ALA A 248 -6.47 18.17 -12.46
CA ALA A 248 -7.30 19.13 -11.74
C ALA A 248 -8.55 18.47 -11.12
N ASP A 249 -9.20 19.13 -10.16
CA ASP A 249 -10.45 18.65 -9.54
C ASP A 249 -11.54 18.30 -10.57
N ALA A 250 -11.57 19.01 -11.69
CA ALA A 250 -12.51 18.79 -12.78
C ALA A 250 -12.32 17.44 -13.50
N ASP A 251 -11.20 16.75 -13.30
CA ASP A 251 -10.95 15.42 -13.84
C ASP A 251 -11.62 14.30 -13.01
N PHE A 252 -12.07 14.60 -11.79
CA PHE A 252 -12.62 13.60 -10.86
C PHE A 252 -14.11 13.77 -10.60
N ILE A 253 -14.84 12.67 -10.46
CA ILE A 253 -16.25 12.67 -10.07
C ILE A 253 -16.38 13.20 -8.64
N SER A 254 -15.57 12.68 -7.71
CA SER A 254 -15.50 13.14 -6.33
C SER A 254 -14.06 13.12 -5.80
N LEU A 255 -13.78 14.01 -4.86
CA LEU A 255 -12.57 14.03 -4.02
C LEU A 255 -12.94 14.05 -2.52
N ASP A 256 -14.16 13.63 -2.20
CA ASP A 256 -14.64 13.45 -0.83
C ASP A 256 -14.11 12.14 -0.21
N GLU A 257 -13.13 12.28 0.68
CA GLU A 257 -12.45 11.17 1.35
C GLU A 257 -13.39 10.37 2.27
N HIS A 258 -14.52 10.93 2.72
CA HIS A 258 -15.46 10.23 3.61
C HIS A 258 -16.07 8.98 2.97
N GLN A 259 -16.04 8.87 1.65
CA GLN A 259 -16.54 7.71 0.91
C GLN A 259 -15.70 6.44 1.16
N LEU A 260 -14.43 6.58 1.56
CA LEU A 260 -13.53 5.45 1.77
C LEU A 260 -13.87 4.63 3.04
N PHE A 261 -14.59 5.26 3.96
CA PHE A 261 -15.01 4.67 5.24
C PHE A 261 -16.42 4.10 5.20
N GLN A 262 -17.07 4.11 4.04
CA GLN A 262 -18.39 3.52 3.88
C GLN A 262 -18.35 2.01 4.21
N PRO A 263 -19.45 1.45 4.73
CA PRO A 263 -19.54 0.01 4.97
C PRO A 263 -19.25 -0.78 3.69
N ARG A 264 -18.59 -1.93 3.84
CA ARG A 264 -18.45 -2.89 2.74
C ARG A 264 -19.82 -3.33 2.23
N LYS A 265 -19.85 -3.81 0.99
CA LYS A 265 -21.05 -4.44 0.43
C LYS A 265 -21.37 -5.73 1.19
N ALA A 266 -22.58 -6.25 1.01
CA ALA A 266 -23.03 -7.47 1.69
C ALA A 266 -22.16 -8.70 1.37
N ASP A 267 -21.51 -8.73 0.21
CA ASP A 267 -20.57 -9.78 -0.21
C ASP A 267 -19.13 -9.57 0.30
N GLY A 268 -18.91 -8.55 1.15
CA GLY A 268 -17.59 -8.18 1.67
C GLY A 268 -16.74 -7.33 0.74
N SER A 269 -17.13 -7.16 -0.54
CA SER A 269 -16.38 -6.31 -1.46
C SER A 269 -16.38 -4.84 -1.00
N LEU A 270 -15.38 -4.10 -1.49
CA LEU A 270 -15.23 -2.67 -1.20
C LEU A 270 -16.50 -1.89 -1.61
N PRO A 271 -16.86 -0.81 -0.88
CA PRO A 271 -18.02 0.00 -1.25
C PRO A 271 -17.86 0.63 -2.64
N ASP A 272 -18.98 0.87 -3.30
CA ASP A 272 -18.98 1.73 -4.49
C ASP A 272 -18.72 3.17 -4.06
N ILE A 273 -17.66 3.76 -4.59
CA ILE A 273 -17.26 5.14 -4.32
C ILE A 273 -17.18 5.93 -5.63
N ALA A 274 -17.36 7.24 -5.54
CA ALA A 274 -17.03 8.17 -6.61
C ALA A 274 -15.65 8.82 -6.41
N PHE A 275 -15.08 8.69 -5.22
CA PHE A 275 -13.77 9.25 -4.88
C PHE A 275 -12.68 8.73 -5.82
N MET A 276 -11.90 9.63 -6.39
CA MET A 276 -10.81 9.36 -7.37
C MET A 276 -11.24 8.66 -8.67
N HIS A 277 -12.54 8.40 -8.88
CA HIS A 277 -13.03 8.00 -10.19
C HIS A 277 -12.99 9.17 -11.17
N LEU A 278 -12.59 8.90 -12.42
CA LEU A 278 -12.47 9.91 -13.45
C LEU A 278 -13.84 10.34 -13.98
N LYS A 279 -14.02 11.65 -14.18
CA LYS A 279 -15.15 12.19 -14.94
C LYS A 279 -15.03 11.78 -16.41
N PRO A 280 -16.13 11.63 -17.15
CA PRO A 280 -16.07 11.27 -18.57
C PRO A 280 -15.30 12.25 -19.46
N THR A 281 -15.15 13.51 -19.03
CA THR A 281 -14.36 14.54 -19.72
C THR A 281 -12.90 14.56 -19.28
N SER A 282 -12.50 13.65 -18.41
CA SER A 282 -11.15 13.60 -17.85
C SER A 282 -10.14 13.29 -18.94
N LYS A 283 -9.08 14.09 -18.96
CA LYS A 283 -7.94 13.88 -19.84
C LYS A 283 -7.05 12.70 -19.43
N LEU A 284 -7.35 12.06 -18.29
CA LEU A 284 -6.67 10.88 -17.78
C LEU A 284 -7.24 9.57 -18.36
N ILE A 285 -8.38 9.66 -19.06
CA ILE A 285 -9.03 8.52 -19.73
C ILE A 285 -8.25 8.14 -21.00
N ASP A 286 -8.09 6.84 -21.25
CA ASP A 286 -7.37 6.28 -22.41
C ASP A 286 -5.92 6.80 -22.53
N LYS A 287 -5.21 6.98 -21.41
CA LYS A 287 -3.80 7.49 -21.39
C LYS A 287 -2.77 6.50 -20.87
N GLY A 288 -3.21 5.37 -20.33
CA GLY A 288 -2.35 4.28 -19.93
C GLY A 288 -1.81 3.47 -21.11
N GLU A 289 -0.94 2.53 -20.77
CA GLU A 289 -0.41 1.50 -21.64
C GLU A 289 -1.07 0.16 -21.32
N ALA A 290 -1.43 -0.60 -22.36
CA ALA A 290 -1.99 -1.95 -22.19
C ALA A 290 -0.92 -2.93 -21.70
N ILE A 291 -0.91 -3.18 -20.38
CA ILE A 291 0.07 -4.04 -19.70
C ILE A 291 -0.48 -5.42 -19.31
N GLY A 292 -1.56 -5.86 -19.96
CA GLY A 292 -2.16 -7.19 -19.77
C GLY A 292 -3.38 -7.23 -18.85
N PHE A 293 -3.83 -6.09 -18.33
CA PHE A 293 -5.09 -5.99 -17.58
C PHE A 293 -6.27 -5.61 -18.47
N PRO A 294 -7.50 -6.03 -18.14
CA PRO A 294 -8.70 -5.56 -18.81
C PRO A 294 -8.86 -4.04 -18.66
N PHE A 295 -9.29 -3.39 -19.73
CA PHE A 295 -9.59 -1.96 -19.75
C PHE A 295 -10.79 -1.67 -20.65
N LEU A 296 -11.34 -0.47 -20.55
CA LEU A 296 -12.45 0.00 -21.38
C LEU A 296 -11.96 1.10 -22.32
N GLY A 297 -12.64 1.31 -23.45
CA GLY A 297 -12.22 2.33 -24.41
C GLY A 297 -11.06 1.89 -25.30
N LYS A 298 -10.10 2.80 -25.54
CA LYS A 298 -8.96 2.62 -26.45
C LYS A 298 -7.68 2.20 -25.75
N ALA A 299 -7.51 2.57 -24.49
CA ALA A 299 -6.35 2.22 -23.66
C ALA A 299 -6.77 2.27 -22.18
N PRO A 300 -6.00 1.68 -21.25
CA PRO A 300 -6.29 1.81 -19.83
C PRO A 300 -6.36 3.26 -19.38
N ASP A 301 -7.20 3.54 -18.40
CA ASP A 301 -7.15 4.82 -17.71
C ASP A 301 -5.93 4.90 -16.78
N LEU A 302 -5.50 6.12 -16.46
CA LEU A 302 -4.50 6.31 -15.41
C LEU A 302 -5.15 6.17 -14.04
N GLY A 303 -4.52 5.41 -13.16
CA GLY A 303 -4.92 5.19 -11.78
C GLY A 303 -5.61 3.84 -11.52
N ALA A 304 -6.15 3.72 -10.32
CA ALA A 304 -6.73 2.48 -9.77
C ALA A 304 -8.12 2.13 -10.27
N PHE A 305 -8.82 3.08 -10.90
CA PHE A 305 -10.22 2.91 -11.25
C PHE A 305 -10.42 3.22 -12.73
N GLU A 306 -10.84 2.20 -13.47
CA GLU A 306 -11.25 2.35 -14.85
C GLU A 306 -12.58 3.11 -14.92
N SER A 307 -12.67 4.11 -15.80
CA SER A 307 -13.91 4.82 -16.08
C SER A 307 -14.83 3.97 -16.96
N LYS A 308 -16.13 4.03 -16.71
CA LYS A 308 -17.11 3.44 -17.64
C LYS A 308 -17.21 4.35 -18.87
N PRO A 309 -17.24 3.78 -20.09
CA PRO A 309 -17.39 4.58 -21.29
C PRO A 309 -18.70 5.37 -21.25
N LEU A 310 -18.69 6.57 -21.84
CA LEU A 310 -19.92 7.26 -22.19
C LEU A 310 -20.74 6.33 -23.07
N ASN A 311 -21.89 5.85 -22.59
CA ASN A 311 -22.89 5.25 -23.47
C ASN A 311 -23.16 6.27 -24.59
N LYS A 312 -22.75 5.96 -25.82
CA LYS A 312 -23.13 6.72 -27.01
C LYS A 312 -24.52 6.31 -27.45
#